data_AF-A0A973R3V6-F1
#
_entry.id   AF-A0A973R3V6-F1
#
_cell.length_a   1.000
_cell.length_b   1.000
_cell.length_c   1.000
_cell.angle_alpha   90.00
_cell.angle_beta   90.00
_cell.angle_gamma   90.00
#
_symmetry.space_group_name_H-M   'P 1'
#
loop_
_entity.id
_entity.type
_entity.pdbx_description
1 polymer ?
#
loop_
_entity_poly.entity_id
_entity_poly.type
_entity_poly.pdbx_seq_one_letter_code
_entity_poly.pdbx_strand_id
1 'polypeptide(L)'
;MTTTREPWCGFGRLDDGGAWDDDPGAGPVEADRSGSRDACGGVVPAYWTPSPPPPPPPIGGRPTMAAYGRALDHFRSHPDRRGGLTHLRELTINGVRAGTIGAHEVLCHVRPAAVAVSLLAERDPAVARVAALVAARIRTAAGVRPERWADLIDRVESWTGSLLALLSEEGDERPSLPPSRPNAWTGHLWRPANILLALAPRAGAEHFLTAGAVGTAVRRAGLAQRMAGFVPLSRPLVEHTLSSRGSGRARLRLAANAFTPDPVLAELLNWVGEPAVATAVREHDFAGGAVRYAAFETVRDRPEALRRSLRALLDHGEKQFLDLLDAVPDDDPVWIHTLIKAAGDALGPAPRRAAYARLAEVCEAEAVWTLDLAVAGSLEAMLPEVRSSMADASTARLAQALRAAPFQDRLRAVNGAAAELRREELLDRPLPWLR
;
A
#
# COMPACT_ATOMS: atom_id res chain seq x y z
N MET A 1 43.62 17.88 -36.87
CA MET A 1 43.75 18.62 -38.13
C MET A 1 42.69 18.05 -39.06
N THR A 2 41.60 18.71 -39.48
CA THR A 2 41.16 20.11 -39.56
C THR A 2 39.64 19.97 -39.80
N THR A 3 38.74 20.31 -38.85
CA THR A 3 37.99 21.58 -38.72
C THR A 3 37.63 22.31 -40.01
N THR A 4 36.33 22.43 -40.27
CA THR A 4 35.57 23.63 -40.71
C THR A 4 34.06 23.29 -40.59
N ARG A 5 33.23 23.83 -39.68
CA ARG A 5 32.76 25.21 -39.39
C ARG A 5 32.10 25.90 -40.59
N GLU A 6 30.76 26.02 -40.58
CA GLU A 6 29.94 27.23 -40.21
C GLU A 6 29.52 28.01 -41.47
N PRO A 7 28.69 29.09 -41.46
CA PRO A 7 27.70 29.63 -40.50
C PRO A 7 26.31 29.86 -41.18
N TRP A 8 25.27 30.45 -40.56
CA TRP A 8 24.89 31.89 -40.51
C TRP A 8 23.75 32.03 -39.48
N CYS A 9 23.92 32.82 -38.40
CA CYS A 9 23.36 34.18 -38.17
C CYS A 9 21.82 34.23 -38.01
N GLY A 10 21.19 34.86 -37.02
CA GLY A 10 21.62 35.81 -35.99
C GLY A 10 20.49 36.82 -35.71
N PHE A 11 20.27 37.12 -34.41
CA PHE A 11 19.69 38.33 -33.81
C PHE A 11 18.21 38.71 -33.94
N GLY A 12 17.65 39.15 -32.79
CA GLY A 12 16.41 39.91 -32.69
C GLY A 12 15.79 39.93 -31.28
N ARG A 13 16.47 40.54 -30.30
CA ARG A 13 15.92 40.94 -29.01
C ARG A 13 15.49 42.41 -29.11
N LEU A 14 14.30 42.76 -28.64
CA LEU A 14 13.94 44.10 -28.19
C LEU A 14 12.91 43.97 -27.06
N ASP A 15 13.30 44.56 -25.93
CA ASP A 15 12.51 44.81 -24.73
C ASP A 15 11.52 45.97 -24.96
N ASP A 16 10.52 46.04 -24.06
CA ASP A 16 9.86 47.24 -23.49
C ASP A 16 8.50 46.76 -22.91
N GLY A 17 8.09 47.00 -21.67
CA GLY A 17 8.63 47.78 -20.56
C GLY A 17 7.57 47.87 -19.43
N GLY A 18 8.00 48.32 -18.25
CA GLY A 18 7.15 48.80 -17.14
C GLY A 18 6.98 47.81 -15.99
N ALA A 19 7.95 47.62 -15.07
CA ALA A 19 8.57 48.57 -14.13
C ALA A 19 7.62 49.06 -13.03
N TRP A 20 8.00 48.78 -11.77
CA TRP A 20 8.13 49.73 -10.65
C TRP A 20 9.06 49.07 -9.61
N ASP A 21 10.38 49.21 -9.81
CA ASP A 21 11.39 49.91 -8.98
C ASP A 21 10.96 50.35 -7.56
N ASP A 22 11.82 50.51 -6.55
CA ASP A 22 13.25 50.24 -6.35
C ASP A 22 13.54 50.37 -4.85
N ASP A 23 14.67 49.76 -4.48
CA ASP A 23 15.45 49.75 -3.23
C ASP A 23 16.05 51.16 -2.90
N PRO A 24 17.14 51.38 -2.14
CA PRO A 24 17.70 50.86 -0.86
C PRO A 24 18.10 52.01 0.11
N GLY A 25 18.72 51.70 1.27
CA GLY A 25 19.48 52.72 2.01
C GLY A 25 20.19 52.33 3.32
N ALA A 26 21.38 51.71 3.18
CA ALA A 26 22.61 51.93 3.97
C ALA A 26 22.64 51.82 5.52
N GLY A 27 23.34 50.78 5.99
CA GLY A 27 24.61 50.91 6.75
C GLY A 27 24.61 51.20 8.27
N PRO A 28 25.71 50.87 8.99
CA PRO A 28 25.67 50.32 10.36
C PRO A 28 26.30 51.21 11.44
N VAL A 29 25.93 51.04 12.72
CA VAL A 29 26.70 51.54 13.89
C VAL A 29 26.47 50.64 15.12
N GLU A 30 27.55 50.06 15.66
CA GLU A 30 27.64 49.52 17.02
C GLU A 30 27.61 50.66 18.05
N ALA A 31 26.86 50.52 19.15
CA ALA A 31 27.31 51.01 20.46
C ALA A 31 26.55 50.33 21.61
N ASP A 32 27.33 49.63 22.42
CA ASP A 32 27.01 49.13 23.75
C ASP A 32 26.63 50.28 24.70
N ARG A 33 25.63 50.08 25.57
CA ARG A 33 25.45 50.81 26.85
C ARG A 33 24.37 50.20 27.74
N SER A 34 24.86 49.55 28.79
CA SER A 34 24.29 49.29 30.11
C SER A 34 23.05 50.10 30.55
N GLY A 35 22.13 49.41 31.23
CA GLY A 35 21.76 49.81 32.59
C GLY A 35 20.28 50.08 32.90
N SER A 36 19.81 49.38 33.94
CA SER A 36 18.74 49.76 34.88
C SER A 36 17.31 49.25 34.63
N ARG A 37 17.02 48.14 35.32
CA ARG A 37 15.85 47.90 36.20
C ARG A 37 14.80 49.03 36.27
N ASP A 38 13.54 48.72 36.00
CA ASP A 38 12.60 48.32 37.08
C ASP A 38 11.23 47.83 36.57
N ALA A 39 10.73 46.87 37.34
CA ALA A 39 9.36 46.39 37.54
C ALA A 39 8.21 46.97 36.70
N CYS A 40 7.59 46.10 35.89
CA CYS A 40 6.13 45.93 35.85
C CYS A 40 5.83 44.49 35.46
N GLY A 41 5.32 43.71 36.41
CA GLY A 41 4.80 42.37 36.19
C GLY A 41 3.59 42.41 35.26
N GLY A 42 3.85 42.35 33.96
CA GLY A 42 2.84 42.13 32.94
C GLY A 42 2.48 40.66 32.90
N VAL A 43 1.37 40.31 33.53
CA VAL A 43 0.63 39.07 33.28
C VAL A 43 0.42 38.97 31.77
N VAL A 44 1.16 38.08 31.12
CA VAL A 44 0.90 37.73 29.72
C VAL A 44 -0.50 37.09 29.69
N PRO A 45 -1.47 37.64 28.95
CA PRO A 45 -2.76 37.00 28.81
C PRO A 45 -2.54 35.60 28.24
N ALA A 46 -3.11 34.59 28.88
CA ALA A 46 -3.20 33.26 28.32
C ALA A 46 -3.98 33.35 27.00
N TYR A 47 -3.26 33.59 25.90
CA TYR A 47 -3.77 33.41 24.56
C TYR A 47 -4.10 31.93 24.44
N TRP A 48 -5.40 31.64 24.48
CA TRP A 48 -6.07 30.51 23.86
C TRP A 48 -5.11 29.46 23.30
N THR A 49 -4.62 28.57 24.16
CA THR A 49 -4.31 27.23 23.71
C THR A 49 -5.68 26.61 23.43
N PRO A 50 -6.06 26.32 22.17
CA PRO A 50 -7.29 25.61 21.92
C PRO A 50 -7.22 24.34 22.75
N SER A 51 -8.23 24.12 23.61
CA SER A 51 -8.31 22.90 24.41
C SER A 51 -8.06 21.72 23.47
N PRO A 52 -7.21 20.75 23.84
CA PRO A 52 -7.01 19.57 23.02
C PRO A 52 -8.41 19.04 22.69
N PRO A 53 -8.69 18.85 21.41
CA PRO A 53 -10.04 18.53 20.99
C PRO A 53 -10.49 17.26 21.72
N PRO A 54 -11.78 17.17 22.09
CA PRO A 54 -12.28 16.05 22.86
C PRO A 54 -11.99 14.75 22.09
N PRO A 55 -11.58 13.66 22.77
CA PRO A 55 -11.30 12.39 22.11
C PRO A 55 -12.53 11.90 21.34
N PRO A 56 -12.33 11.12 20.26
CA PRO A 56 -13.45 10.56 19.53
C PRO A 56 -14.35 9.78 20.48
N PRO A 57 -15.69 9.83 20.29
CA PRO A 57 -16.62 9.13 21.17
C PRO A 57 -16.26 7.63 21.19
N PRO A 58 -16.21 6.99 22.36
CA PRO A 58 -15.83 5.58 22.44
C PRO A 58 -16.81 4.73 21.64
N ILE A 59 -16.28 3.74 20.94
CA ILE A 59 -17.08 2.71 20.28
C ILE A 59 -17.62 1.80 21.40
N GLY A 60 -18.76 2.18 21.98
CA GLY A 60 -19.47 1.34 22.94
C GLY A 60 -19.95 0.05 22.30
N GLY A 61 -20.22 -0.99 23.10
CA GLY A 61 -20.49 -2.35 22.61
C GLY A 61 -21.73 -2.53 21.72
N ARG A 62 -22.56 -1.50 21.52
CA ARG A 62 -23.75 -1.51 20.64
C ARG A 62 -23.99 -0.14 19.98
N PRO A 63 -23.28 0.21 18.89
CA PRO A 63 -23.41 1.50 18.22
C PRO A 63 -24.79 1.70 17.56
N THR A 64 -25.42 2.86 17.73
CA THR A 64 -26.70 3.21 17.08
C THR A 64 -26.54 4.34 16.06
N MET A 65 -27.55 4.59 15.23
CA MET A 65 -27.56 5.74 14.33
C MET A 65 -27.46 7.09 15.06
N ALA A 66 -27.95 7.18 16.30
CA ALA A 66 -27.75 8.36 17.13
C ALA A 66 -26.28 8.56 17.52
N ALA A 67 -25.55 7.48 17.84
CA ALA A 67 -24.11 7.53 18.10
C ALA A 67 -23.33 7.91 16.83
N TYR A 68 -23.73 7.34 15.69
CA TYR A 68 -23.18 7.70 14.38
C TYR A 68 -23.36 9.19 14.06
N GLY A 69 -24.56 9.74 14.24
CA GLY A 69 -24.84 11.16 14.03
C GLY A 69 -23.98 12.07 14.90
N ARG A 70 -23.83 11.74 16.19
CA ARG A 70 -22.93 12.48 17.09
C ARG A 70 -21.47 12.45 16.63
N ALA A 71 -20.98 11.28 16.20
CA ALA A 71 -19.63 11.14 15.68
C ALA A 71 -19.44 11.93 14.38
N LEU A 72 -20.42 11.90 13.49
CA LEU A 72 -20.43 12.63 12.23
C LEU A 72 -20.35 14.15 12.47
N ASP A 73 -21.18 14.66 13.39
CA ASP A 73 -21.18 16.07 13.77
C ASP A 73 -19.87 16.50 14.43
N HIS A 74 -19.31 15.65 15.28
CA HIS A 74 -18.00 15.84 15.90
C HIS A 74 -16.90 15.98 14.84
N PHE A 75 -16.74 14.99 13.95
CA PHE A 75 -15.67 15.04 12.94
C PHE A 75 -15.86 16.14 11.89
N ARG A 76 -17.09 16.64 11.69
CA ARG A 76 -17.34 17.79 10.82
C ARG A 76 -16.74 19.08 11.39
N SER A 77 -16.86 19.31 12.69
CA SER A 77 -16.36 20.53 13.35
C SER A 77 -14.91 20.41 13.82
N HIS A 78 -14.36 19.20 13.87
CA HIS A 78 -13.04 18.95 14.44
C HIS A 78 -11.88 19.33 13.50
N PRO A 79 -10.80 19.98 14.00
CA PRO A 79 -9.62 20.33 13.20
C PRO A 79 -8.78 19.13 12.68
N ASP A 80 -8.73 18.00 13.40
CA ASP A 80 -8.03 16.79 12.93
C ASP A 80 -9.03 15.76 12.38
N ARG A 81 -9.60 16.08 11.22
CA ARG A 81 -10.60 15.23 10.53
C ARG A 81 -10.03 13.90 10.02
N ARG A 82 -8.72 13.67 10.18
CA ARG A 82 -8.04 12.46 9.69
C ARG A 82 -8.45 11.28 10.57
N GLY A 83 -9.03 10.24 9.96
CA GLY A 83 -9.56 9.07 10.68
C GLY A 83 -11.07 9.09 10.97
N GLY A 84 -11.76 10.21 10.73
CA GLY A 84 -13.21 10.28 10.90
C GLY A 84 -13.97 9.28 10.02
N LEU A 85 -13.53 9.07 8.78
CA LEU A 85 -14.13 8.06 7.89
C LEU A 85 -13.95 6.63 8.41
N THR A 86 -12.77 6.30 8.93
CA THR A 86 -12.51 4.98 9.53
C THR A 86 -13.41 4.76 10.73
N HIS A 87 -13.48 5.73 11.63
CA HIS A 87 -14.30 5.63 12.83
C HIS A 87 -15.79 5.47 12.47
N LEU A 88 -16.30 6.25 11.51
CA LEU A 88 -17.68 6.12 11.03
C LEU A 88 -17.93 4.76 10.38
N ARG A 89 -16.96 4.22 9.63
CA ARG A 89 -17.02 2.85 9.10
C ARG A 89 -17.10 1.81 10.21
N GLU A 90 -16.21 1.87 11.18
CA GLU A 90 -16.18 0.92 12.29
C GLU A 90 -17.47 0.97 13.12
N LEU A 91 -17.98 2.18 13.41
CA LEU A 91 -19.27 2.35 14.06
C LEU A 91 -20.39 1.71 13.24
N THR A 92 -20.40 1.90 11.92
CA THR A 92 -21.42 1.33 11.04
C THR A 92 -21.34 -0.19 11.03
N ILE A 93 -20.14 -0.76 10.84
CA ILE A 93 -19.91 -2.22 10.83
C ILE A 93 -20.31 -2.83 12.16
N ASN A 94 -19.88 -2.25 13.27
CA ASN A 94 -20.18 -2.76 14.61
C ASN A 94 -21.67 -2.61 14.94
N GLY A 95 -22.32 -1.54 14.51
CA GLY A 95 -23.76 -1.36 14.66
C GLY A 95 -24.56 -2.37 13.84
N VAL A 96 -24.15 -2.64 12.59
CA VAL A 96 -24.76 -3.69 11.77
C VAL A 96 -24.56 -5.08 12.39
N ARG A 97 -23.35 -5.38 12.85
CA ARG A 97 -23.03 -6.64 13.54
C ARG A 97 -23.88 -6.82 14.79
N ALA A 98 -24.10 -5.75 15.55
CA ALA A 98 -24.94 -5.74 16.74
C ALA A 98 -26.45 -5.71 16.44
N GLY A 99 -26.85 -5.58 15.17
CA GLY A 99 -28.26 -5.46 14.76
C GLY A 99 -28.91 -4.12 15.11
N THR A 100 -28.14 -3.13 15.54
CA THR A 100 -28.60 -1.79 15.95
C THR A 100 -28.57 -0.76 14.83
N ILE A 101 -27.98 -1.11 13.69
CA ILE A 101 -28.06 -0.34 12.43
C ILE A 101 -28.52 -1.31 11.32
N GLY A 102 -29.67 -1.03 10.71
CA GLY A 102 -30.26 -1.84 9.65
C GLY A 102 -29.88 -1.40 8.24
N ALA A 103 -30.22 -2.22 7.23
CA ALA A 103 -29.92 -1.91 5.83
C ALA A 103 -30.58 -0.62 5.32
N HIS A 104 -31.81 -0.32 5.77
CA HIS A 104 -32.47 0.93 5.42
C HIS A 104 -31.69 2.15 5.95
N GLU A 105 -31.19 2.07 7.19
CA GLU A 105 -30.43 3.16 7.78
C GLU A 105 -29.07 3.34 7.09
N VAL A 106 -28.41 2.25 6.71
CA VAL A 106 -27.20 2.28 5.89
C VAL A 106 -27.46 3.00 4.56
N LEU A 107 -28.56 2.69 3.88
CA LEU A 107 -28.86 3.28 2.57
C LEU A 107 -29.18 4.78 2.67
N CYS A 108 -30.00 5.16 3.66
CA CYS A 108 -30.59 6.50 3.75
C CYS A 108 -29.82 7.48 4.64
N HIS A 109 -29.09 6.99 5.64
CA HIS A 109 -28.58 7.81 6.74
C HIS A 109 -27.07 7.74 6.94
N VAL A 110 -26.40 6.65 6.55
CA VAL A 110 -24.92 6.54 6.65
C VAL A 110 -24.25 7.41 5.58
N ARG A 111 -23.28 8.24 6.02
CA ARG A 111 -22.63 9.29 5.23
C ARG A 111 -21.14 9.49 5.59
N PRO A 112 -20.25 9.61 4.60
CA PRO A 112 -20.53 9.63 3.16
C PRO A 112 -20.92 8.25 2.60
N ALA A 113 -21.48 8.22 1.40
CA ALA A 113 -21.84 6.98 0.68
C ALA A 113 -20.70 5.95 0.65
N ALA A 114 -19.45 6.41 0.59
CA ALA A 114 -18.27 5.58 0.71
C ALA A 114 -18.28 4.66 1.96
N VAL A 115 -18.85 5.11 3.10
CA VAL A 115 -18.99 4.29 4.32
C VAL A 115 -19.98 3.15 4.10
N ALA A 116 -21.14 3.44 3.49
CA ALA A 116 -22.11 2.40 3.15
C ALA A 116 -21.54 1.40 2.11
N VAL A 117 -20.82 1.91 1.10
CA VAL A 117 -20.14 1.09 0.08
C VAL A 117 -19.00 0.28 0.67
N SER A 118 -18.43 0.65 1.81
CA SER A 118 -17.38 -0.14 2.47
C SER A 118 -17.91 -1.38 3.19
N LEU A 119 -19.20 -1.46 3.52
CA LEU A 119 -19.81 -2.67 4.09
C LEU A 119 -19.75 -3.83 3.11
N LEU A 120 -19.94 -3.52 1.82
CA LEU A 120 -19.00 -3.68 0.70
C LEU A 120 -17.80 -4.64 0.76
N ALA A 121 -17.04 -4.63 1.84
CA ALA A 121 -15.85 -5.46 2.00
C ALA A 121 -15.96 -6.57 3.08
N GLU A 122 -16.98 -6.51 3.95
CA GLU A 122 -17.02 -7.26 5.20
C GLU A 122 -17.42 -8.73 5.06
N ARG A 123 -16.64 -9.63 5.68
CA ARG A 123 -16.88 -11.09 5.65
C ARG A 123 -17.81 -11.59 6.75
N ASP A 124 -18.11 -10.76 7.74
CA ASP A 124 -18.97 -11.13 8.86
C ASP A 124 -20.38 -11.49 8.38
N PRO A 125 -20.94 -12.67 8.73
CA PRO A 125 -22.25 -13.10 8.23
C PRO A 125 -23.40 -12.11 8.54
N ALA A 126 -23.35 -11.40 9.66
CA ALA A 126 -24.37 -10.41 10.00
C ALA A 126 -24.27 -9.17 9.10
N VAL A 127 -23.05 -8.72 8.81
CA VAL A 127 -22.79 -7.58 7.93
C VAL A 127 -23.01 -7.93 6.46
N ALA A 128 -22.63 -9.13 6.04
CA ALA A 128 -22.80 -9.67 4.70
C ALA A 128 -24.26 -9.63 4.22
N ARG A 129 -25.23 -9.93 5.10
CA ARG A 129 -26.67 -9.83 4.76
C ARG A 129 -27.09 -8.40 4.42
N VAL A 130 -26.66 -7.43 5.23
CA VAL A 130 -26.92 -6.00 4.95
C VAL A 130 -26.20 -5.56 3.67
N ALA A 131 -24.96 -6.00 3.49
CA ALA A 131 -24.16 -5.70 2.32
C ALA A 131 -24.78 -6.26 1.02
N ALA A 132 -25.40 -7.44 1.06
CA ALA A 132 -26.12 -8.00 -0.08
C ALA A 132 -27.33 -7.14 -0.49
N LEU A 133 -28.11 -6.64 0.48
CA LEU A 133 -29.21 -5.71 0.22
C LEU A 133 -28.72 -4.40 -0.39
N VAL A 134 -27.61 -3.86 0.12
CA VAL A 134 -26.97 -2.66 -0.42
C VAL A 134 -26.48 -2.89 -1.86
N ALA A 135 -25.82 -4.01 -2.13
CA ALA A 135 -25.35 -4.36 -3.48
C ALA A 135 -26.51 -4.50 -4.48
N ALA A 136 -27.59 -5.19 -4.09
CA ALA A 136 -28.80 -5.32 -4.90
C ALA A 136 -29.42 -3.95 -5.21
N ARG A 137 -29.44 -3.04 -4.23
CA ARG A 137 -29.94 -1.68 -4.42
C ARG A 137 -29.07 -0.88 -5.40
N ILE A 138 -27.74 -0.97 -5.29
CA ILE A 138 -26.81 -0.31 -6.22
C ILE A 138 -27.05 -0.82 -7.64
N ARG A 139 -27.08 -2.14 -7.86
CA ARG A 139 -27.30 -2.73 -9.19
C ARG A 139 -28.64 -2.30 -9.79
N THR A 140 -29.70 -2.34 -8.98
CA THR A 140 -31.05 -1.96 -9.44
C THR A 140 -31.11 -0.49 -9.82
N ALA A 141 -30.53 0.40 -9.02
CA ALA A 141 -30.56 1.84 -9.27
C ALA A 141 -29.60 2.29 -10.39
N ALA A 142 -28.42 1.66 -10.50
CA ALA A 142 -27.47 1.92 -11.57
C ALA A 142 -27.96 1.36 -12.92
N GLY A 143 -28.72 0.27 -12.90
CA GLY A 143 -29.21 -0.41 -14.09
C GLY A 143 -28.07 -0.99 -14.93
N VAL A 144 -28.29 -1.07 -16.25
CA VAL A 144 -27.36 -1.68 -17.22
C VAL A 144 -26.58 -0.65 -18.05
N ARG A 145 -26.85 0.64 -17.89
CA ARG A 145 -26.23 1.71 -18.70
C ARG A 145 -24.76 1.91 -18.31
N PRO A 146 -23.80 1.74 -19.23
CA PRO A 146 -22.37 1.89 -18.92
C PRO A 146 -21.99 3.27 -18.38
N GLU A 147 -22.59 4.33 -18.89
CA GLU A 147 -22.31 5.73 -18.50
C GLU A 147 -22.67 5.94 -17.03
N ARG A 148 -23.81 5.40 -16.59
CA ARG A 148 -24.28 5.48 -15.21
C ARG A 148 -23.30 4.83 -14.24
N TRP A 149 -22.75 3.66 -14.61
CA TRP A 149 -21.73 2.99 -13.81
C TRP A 149 -20.44 3.80 -13.72
N ALA A 150 -19.97 4.34 -14.86
CA ALA A 150 -18.76 5.15 -14.89
C ALA A 150 -18.89 6.41 -14.02
N ASP A 151 -20.06 7.06 -14.02
CA ASP A 151 -20.33 8.24 -13.18
C ASP A 151 -20.38 7.90 -11.68
N LEU A 152 -20.97 6.77 -11.31
CA LEU A 152 -20.98 6.31 -9.92
C LEU A 152 -19.57 6.00 -9.41
N ILE A 153 -18.75 5.34 -10.22
CA ILE A 153 -17.34 5.03 -9.89
C ILE A 153 -16.53 6.34 -9.74
N ASP A 154 -16.72 7.31 -10.62
CA ASP A 154 -16.05 8.61 -10.58
C ASP A 154 -16.40 9.42 -9.30
N ARG A 155 -17.63 9.27 -8.77
CA ARG A 155 -18.18 10.15 -7.72
C ARG A 155 -18.13 9.58 -6.31
N VAL A 156 -18.18 8.26 -6.14
CA VAL A 156 -18.45 7.63 -4.82
C VAL A 156 -17.50 8.08 -3.71
N GLU A 157 -16.22 8.32 -4.04
CA GLU A 157 -15.22 8.69 -3.03
C GLU A 157 -15.33 10.13 -2.57
N SER A 158 -15.80 11.02 -3.44
CA SER A 158 -15.98 12.45 -3.16
C SER A 158 -17.41 12.80 -2.77
N TRP A 159 -18.33 11.84 -2.85
CA TRP A 159 -19.73 12.05 -2.51
C TRP A 159 -19.91 12.24 -1.01
N THR A 160 -20.42 13.41 -0.63
CA THR A 160 -20.61 13.77 0.77
C THR A 160 -21.90 13.18 1.36
N GLY A 161 -22.97 13.07 0.56
CA GLY A 161 -24.29 12.61 1.01
C GLY A 161 -24.42 11.09 1.22
N SER A 162 -25.65 10.65 1.41
CA SER A 162 -25.98 9.22 1.57
C SER A 162 -25.82 8.42 0.27
N LEU A 163 -25.73 7.09 0.39
CA LEU A 163 -25.67 6.21 -0.78
C LEU A 163 -26.96 6.28 -1.59
N LEU A 164 -28.13 6.36 -0.96
CA LEU A 164 -29.39 6.51 -1.68
C LEU A 164 -29.40 7.79 -2.54
N ALA A 165 -28.99 8.93 -1.97
CA ALA A 165 -28.89 10.20 -2.68
C ALA A 165 -27.92 10.15 -3.88
N LEU A 166 -26.78 9.46 -3.72
CA LEU A 166 -25.85 9.22 -4.85
C LEU A 166 -26.55 8.46 -5.98
N LEU A 167 -27.36 7.46 -5.63
CA LEU A 167 -28.04 6.57 -6.58
C LEU A 167 -29.30 7.18 -7.21
N SER A 168 -30.00 8.09 -6.53
CA SER A 168 -31.16 8.82 -7.06
C SER A 168 -30.80 10.15 -7.74
N GLU A 169 -29.55 10.60 -7.61
CA GLU A 169 -29.08 11.94 -8.03
C GLU A 169 -29.73 13.11 -7.28
N GLU A 170 -30.47 12.83 -6.22
CA GLU A 170 -31.06 13.86 -5.37
C GLU A 170 -29.98 14.45 -4.45
N GLY A 171 -30.00 15.77 -4.29
CA GLY A 171 -29.18 16.46 -3.30
C GLY A 171 -29.61 16.07 -1.88
N ASP A 172 -28.64 15.96 -0.98
CA ASP A 172 -28.89 15.58 0.40
C ASP A 172 -28.54 16.73 1.34
N GLU A 173 -29.54 17.33 2.00
CA GLU A 173 -29.36 18.53 2.83
C GLU A 173 -28.72 18.24 4.21
N ARG A 174 -28.66 16.98 4.65
CA ARG A 174 -28.19 16.67 6.02
C ARG A 174 -26.66 16.66 6.14
N PRO A 175 -26.13 16.86 7.37
CA PRO A 175 -24.70 16.97 7.65
C PRO A 175 -23.89 15.81 7.08
N SER A 176 -22.70 16.13 6.55
CA SER A 176 -21.79 15.17 5.92
C SER A 176 -20.33 15.58 6.18
N LEU A 177 -19.41 14.61 6.16
CA LEU A 177 -17.97 14.95 6.14
C LEU A 177 -17.58 15.48 4.75
N PRO A 178 -16.66 16.47 4.69
CA PRO A 178 -16.09 16.88 3.42
C PRO A 178 -15.32 15.72 2.78
N PRO A 179 -15.20 15.70 1.44
CA PRO A 179 -14.44 14.68 0.75
C PRO A 179 -13.00 14.66 1.30
N SER A 180 -12.59 13.50 1.78
CA SER A 180 -11.27 13.30 2.37
C SER A 180 -10.32 12.71 1.33
N ARG A 181 -9.01 12.90 1.53
CA ARG A 181 -8.01 12.24 0.66
C ARG A 181 -8.17 10.70 0.74
N PRO A 182 -7.86 9.94 -0.33
CA PRO A 182 -8.07 8.49 -0.40
C PRO A 182 -7.47 7.66 0.75
N ASN A 183 -6.51 8.22 1.49
CA ASN A 183 -5.81 7.57 2.60
C ASN A 183 -6.37 7.92 3.99
N ALA A 184 -7.49 8.67 4.07
CA ALA A 184 -8.11 9.06 5.34
C ALA A 184 -8.86 7.89 6.03
N TRP A 185 -9.00 6.75 5.35
CA TRP A 185 -9.37 5.44 5.89
C TRP A 185 -8.14 4.84 6.58
N THR A 186 -7.72 5.48 7.66
CA THR A 186 -6.54 5.17 8.48
C THR A 186 -6.20 3.67 8.52
N GLY A 187 -5.09 3.29 7.87
CA GLY A 187 -4.49 1.96 7.95
C GLY A 187 -4.92 0.96 6.87
N HIS A 188 -5.85 1.32 5.99
CA HIS A 188 -6.45 0.38 5.06
C HIS A 188 -6.37 0.90 3.63
N LEU A 189 -5.70 0.13 2.75
CA LEU A 189 -5.60 0.38 1.31
C LEU A 189 -6.97 0.31 0.58
N TRP A 190 -8.11 0.41 1.27
CA TRP A 190 -9.43 0.12 0.73
C TRP A 190 -10.05 1.32 0.00
N ARG A 191 -10.55 1.12 -1.24
CA ARG A 191 -11.18 2.17 -2.05
C ARG A 191 -12.60 1.82 -2.53
N PRO A 192 -13.62 2.65 -2.20
CA PRO A 192 -14.99 2.46 -2.65
C PRO A 192 -15.14 2.42 -4.18
N ALA A 193 -14.31 3.17 -4.93
CA ALA A 193 -14.33 3.12 -6.39
C ALA A 193 -13.96 1.73 -6.93
N ASN A 194 -12.99 1.04 -6.32
CA ASN A 194 -12.64 -0.33 -6.72
C ASN A 194 -13.78 -1.31 -6.47
N ILE A 195 -14.49 -1.12 -5.35
CA ILE A 195 -15.67 -1.91 -4.98
C ILE A 195 -16.79 -1.73 -6.02
N LEU A 196 -17.07 -0.49 -6.42
CA LEU A 196 -18.06 -0.22 -7.46
C LEU A 196 -17.64 -0.76 -8.84
N LEU A 197 -16.36 -0.64 -9.20
CA LEU A 197 -15.83 -1.21 -10.43
C LEU A 197 -15.95 -2.75 -10.46
N ALA A 198 -15.73 -3.42 -9.33
CA ALA A 198 -15.93 -4.86 -9.19
C ALA A 198 -17.41 -5.27 -9.29
N LEU A 199 -18.34 -4.38 -8.90
CA LEU A 199 -19.79 -4.65 -8.96
C LEU A 199 -20.37 -4.38 -10.36
N ALA A 200 -19.71 -3.56 -11.17
CA ALA A 200 -20.19 -3.14 -12.48
C ALA A 200 -20.32 -4.33 -13.45
N PRO A 201 -21.36 -4.37 -14.29
CA PRO A 201 -21.39 -5.27 -15.44
C PRO A 201 -20.17 -5.04 -16.34
N ARG A 202 -19.74 -6.09 -17.07
CA ARG A 202 -18.56 -6.04 -17.95
C ARG A 202 -18.53 -4.81 -18.85
N ALA A 203 -19.63 -4.52 -19.54
CA ALA A 203 -19.73 -3.35 -20.43
C ALA A 203 -19.55 -2.01 -19.68
N GLY A 204 -20.01 -1.90 -18.43
CA GLY A 204 -19.80 -0.72 -17.59
C GLY A 204 -18.36 -0.56 -17.13
N ALA A 205 -17.71 -1.66 -16.73
CA ALA A 205 -16.30 -1.66 -16.36
C ALA A 205 -15.40 -1.31 -17.56
N GLU A 206 -15.63 -1.92 -18.72
CA GLU A 206 -14.92 -1.60 -19.97
C GLU A 206 -15.12 -0.13 -20.35
N HIS A 207 -16.36 0.36 -20.34
CA HIS A 207 -16.65 1.77 -20.64
C HIS A 207 -15.91 2.72 -19.71
N PHE A 208 -15.88 2.47 -18.40
CA PHE A 208 -15.12 3.30 -17.46
C PHE A 208 -13.61 3.31 -17.77
N LEU A 209 -13.04 2.16 -18.13
CA LEU A 209 -11.59 1.99 -18.34
C LEU A 209 -11.13 2.46 -19.72
N THR A 210 -12.01 2.48 -20.73
CA THR A 210 -11.60 2.76 -22.12
C THR A 210 -12.32 3.92 -22.79
N ALA A 211 -13.48 4.36 -22.30
CA ALA A 211 -14.31 5.36 -22.97
C ALA A 211 -14.24 6.75 -22.34
N GLY A 212 -14.25 7.78 -23.18
CA GLY A 212 -14.41 9.18 -22.78
C GLY A 212 -13.88 10.18 -23.80
N ALA A 213 -14.44 11.40 -23.79
CA ALA A 213 -13.78 12.55 -24.40
C ALA A 213 -12.42 12.78 -23.73
N VAL A 214 -11.45 13.36 -24.45
CA VAL A 214 -10.04 13.44 -24.05
C VAL A 214 -9.85 13.86 -22.57
N GLY A 215 -10.57 14.90 -22.10
CA GLY A 215 -10.50 15.35 -20.70
C GLY A 215 -11.03 14.35 -19.66
N THR A 216 -12.15 13.69 -19.94
CA THR A 216 -12.71 12.64 -19.08
C THR A 216 -11.88 11.36 -19.07
N ALA A 217 -11.31 10.99 -20.24
CA ALA A 217 -10.46 9.83 -20.38
C ALA A 217 -9.17 9.97 -19.57
N VAL A 218 -8.51 11.14 -19.62
CA VAL A 218 -7.30 11.42 -18.82
C VAL A 218 -7.59 11.34 -17.31
N ARG A 219 -8.71 11.91 -16.86
CA ARG A 219 -9.12 11.85 -15.46
C ARG A 219 -9.34 10.40 -15.00
N ARG A 220 -10.07 9.60 -15.80
CA ARG A 220 -10.37 8.19 -15.51
C ARG A 220 -9.14 7.31 -15.57
N ALA A 221 -8.25 7.51 -16.55
CA ALA A 221 -6.95 6.84 -16.60
C ALA A 221 -6.11 7.14 -15.33
N GLY A 222 -6.09 8.40 -14.89
CA GLY A 222 -5.44 8.78 -13.63
C GLY A 222 -6.09 8.14 -12.41
N LEU A 223 -7.42 8.00 -12.39
CA LEU A 223 -8.15 7.32 -11.33
C LEU A 223 -7.84 5.82 -11.31
N ALA A 224 -7.94 5.13 -12.45
CA ALA A 224 -7.59 3.71 -12.61
C ALA A 224 -6.14 3.43 -12.21
N GLN A 225 -5.19 4.29 -12.64
CA GLN A 225 -3.80 4.21 -12.22
C GLN A 225 -3.66 4.29 -10.70
N ARG A 226 -4.37 5.22 -10.03
CA ARG A 226 -4.37 5.29 -8.57
C ARG A 226 -4.97 4.02 -7.98
N MET A 227 -6.14 3.59 -8.46
CA MET A 227 -6.91 2.43 -8.00
C MET A 227 -6.08 1.14 -7.97
N ALA A 228 -5.13 0.95 -8.90
CA ALA A 228 -4.25 -0.22 -8.95
C ALA A 228 -3.37 -0.39 -7.67
N GLY A 229 -3.08 0.71 -6.98
CA GLY A 229 -2.34 0.71 -5.71
C GLY A 229 -3.19 0.43 -4.47
N PHE A 230 -4.47 0.06 -4.62
CA PHE A 230 -5.42 -0.07 -3.53
C PHE A 230 -6.26 -1.35 -3.65
N VAL A 231 -6.82 -1.79 -2.53
CA VAL A 231 -7.74 -2.93 -2.41
C VAL A 231 -9.21 -2.48 -2.37
N PRO A 232 -10.18 -3.39 -2.60
CA PRO A 232 -9.96 -4.68 -3.26
C PRO A 232 -9.45 -4.44 -4.67
N LEU A 233 -8.57 -5.32 -5.16
CA LEU A 233 -8.27 -5.35 -6.58
C LEU A 233 -9.48 -5.96 -7.30
N SER A 234 -9.81 -5.46 -8.49
CA SER A 234 -10.90 -6.00 -9.30
C SER A 234 -10.32 -6.57 -10.59
N ARG A 235 -10.85 -7.71 -11.05
CA ARG A 235 -10.43 -8.33 -12.31
C ARG A 235 -10.41 -7.33 -13.49
N PRO A 236 -11.44 -6.49 -13.73
CA PRO A 236 -11.40 -5.53 -14.84
C PRO A 236 -10.23 -4.54 -14.76
N LEU A 237 -9.89 -4.09 -13.54
CA LEU A 237 -8.77 -3.17 -13.32
C LEU A 237 -7.42 -3.84 -13.60
N VAL A 238 -7.26 -5.08 -13.14
CA VAL A 238 -6.03 -5.86 -13.36
C VAL A 238 -5.86 -6.19 -14.84
N GLU A 239 -6.89 -6.71 -15.50
CA GLU A 239 -6.88 -6.99 -16.95
C GLU A 239 -6.55 -5.75 -17.77
N HIS A 240 -7.14 -4.59 -17.43
CA HIS A 240 -6.81 -3.34 -18.10
C HIS A 240 -5.36 -2.90 -17.87
N THR A 241 -4.87 -3.03 -16.63
CA THR A 241 -3.49 -2.67 -16.26
C THR A 241 -2.45 -3.56 -16.95
N LEU A 242 -2.76 -4.84 -17.10
CA LEU A 242 -1.95 -5.82 -17.81
C LEU A 242 -2.14 -5.78 -19.33
N SER A 243 -3.00 -4.91 -19.87
CA SER A 243 -3.17 -4.77 -21.32
C SER A 243 -2.12 -3.82 -21.93
N SER A 244 -2.02 -3.81 -23.26
CA SER A 244 -1.22 -2.81 -23.99
C SER A 244 -1.69 -1.37 -23.78
N ARG A 245 -2.92 -1.16 -23.31
CA ARG A 245 -3.47 0.16 -22.96
C ARG A 245 -3.13 0.57 -21.51
N GLY A 246 -2.70 -0.37 -20.69
CA GLY A 246 -2.29 -0.12 -19.31
C GLY A 246 -1.03 0.74 -19.26
N SER A 247 -1.03 1.76 -18.41
CA SER A 247 0.16 2.60 -18.22
C SER A 247 1.21 1.89 -17.36
N GLY A 248 2.50 2.10 -17.65
CA GLY A 248 3.58 1.57 -16.80
C GLY A 248 3.52 2.08 -15.35
N ARG A 249 2.95 3.27 -15.11
CA ARG A 249 2.68 3.74 -13.74
C ARG A 249 1.58 2.96 -13.02
N ALA A 250 0.59 2.44 -13.76
CA ALA A 250 -0.44 1.57 -13.19
C ALA A 250 0.15 0.20 -12.87
N ARG A 251 0.96 -0.35 -13.79
CA ARG A 251 1.72 -1.60 -13.56
C ARG A 251 2.65 -1.50 -12.36
N LEU A 252 3.41 -0.41 -12.23
CA LEU A 252 4.24 -0.16 -11.04
C LEU A 252 3.42 -0.07 -9.76
N ARG A 253 2.25 0.60 -9.79
CA ARG A 253 1.38 0.69 -8.60
C ARG A 253 0.75 -0.66 -8.24
N LEU A 254 0.40 -1.46 -9.23
CA LEU A 254 -0.07 -2.83 -9.03
C LEU A 254 1.06 -3.70 -8.46
N ALA A 255 2.28 -3.58 -8.99
CA ALA A 255 3.45 -4.29 -8.48
C ALA A 255 3.84 -3.88 -7.06
N ALA A 256 3.64 -2.62 -6.68
CA ALA A 256 3.94 -2.11 -5.33
C ALA A 256 2.77 -2.29 -4.34
N ASN A 257 1.62 -2.79 -4.79
CA ASN A 257 0.49 -3.03 -3.92
C ASN A 257 0.69 -4.36 -3.18
N ALA A 258 0.94 -4.28 -1.86
CA ALA A 258 1.21 -5.40 -0.97
C ALA A 258 0.22 -6.59 -1.08
N PHE A 259 -1.00 -6.34 -1.56
CA PHE A 259 -2.05 -7.35 -1.71
C PHE A 259 -2.16 -7.95 -3.12
N THR A 260 -1.27 -7.58 -4.05
CA THR A 260 -1.27 -8.15 -5.39
C THR A 260 -0.92 -9.64 -5.37
N PRO A 261 -1.74 -10.52 -5.96
CA PRO A 261 -1.49 -11.96 -6.01
C PRO A 261 -0.22 -12.31 -6.80
N ASP A 262 0.43 -13.42 -6.43
CA ASP A 262 1.63 -13.91 -7.11
C ASP A 262 1.43 -14.15 -8.63
N PRO A 263 0.31 -14.71 -9.13
CA PRO A 263 0.08 -14.84 -10.56
C PRO A 263 0.11 -13.50 -11.32
N VAL A 264 -0.42 -12.43 -10.69
CA VAL A 264 -0.42 -11.09 -11.29
C VAL A 264 0.99 -10.48 -11.24
N LEU A 265 1.73 -10.68 -10.15
CA LEU A 265 3.12 -10.21 -10.06
C LEU A 265 4.03 -10.94 -11.06
N ALA A 266 3.85 -12.25 -11.26
CA ALA A 266 4.55 -13.03 -12.26
C ALA A 266 4.26 -12.51 -13.67
N GLU A 267 2.99 -12.24 -13.98
CA GLU A 267 2.61 -11.66 -15.27
C GLU A 267 3.23 -10.27 -15.46
N LEU A 268 3.25 -9.43 -14.43
CA LEU A 268 3.90 -8.12 -14.47
C LEU A 268 5.41 -8.19 -14.73
N LEU A 269 6.10 -9.23 -14.25
CA LEU A 269 7.52 -9.44 -14.55
C LEU A 269 7.78 -9.82 -16.01
N ASN A 270 6.82 -10.50 -16.66
CA ASN A 270 6.91 -10.87 -18.07
C ASN A 270 6.72 -9.67 -19.01
N TRP A 271 6.23 -8.53 -18.51
CA TRP A 271 6.10 -7.31 -19.31
C TRP A 271 7.47 -6.67 -19.57
N VAL A 272 7.87 -6.68 -20.84
CA VAL A 272 9.17 -6.15 -21.31
C VAL A 272 9.27 -4.64 -21.04
N GLY A 273 10.41 -4.21 -20.48
CA GLY A 273 10.84 -2.81 -20.47
C GLY A 273 10.54 -2.00 -19.20
N GLU A 274 10.13 -2.63 -18.10
CA GLU A 274 9.82 -1.92 -16.84
C GLU A 274 10.69 -2.39 -15.65
N PRO A 275 11.98 -1.99 -15.56
CA PRO A 275 12.87 -2.38 -14.45
C PRO A 275 12.34 -2.03 -13.05
N ALA A 276 11.52 -0.96 -12.96
CA ALA A 276 10.89 -0.53 -11.72
C ALA A 276 9.87 -1.55 -11.20
N VAL A 277 9.21 -2.32 -12.07
CA VAL A 277 8.29 -3.40 -11.68
C VAL A 277 9.08 -4.51 -11.00
N ALA A 278 10.19 -4.95 -11.60
CA ALA A 278 11.05 -5.96 -10.99
C ALA A 278 11.60 -5.50 -9.62
N THR A 279 11.96 -4.22 -9.46
CA THR A 279 12.33 -3.66 -8.15
C THR A 279 11.17 -3.74 -7.15
N ALA A 280 9.97 -3.30 -7.54
CA ALA A 280 8.80 -3.35 -6.68
C ALA A 280 8.46 -4.80 -6.26
N VAL A 281 8.62 -5.78 -7.15
CA VAL A 281 8.39 -7.20 -6.84
C VAL A 281 9.47 -7.76 -5.90
N ARG A 282 10.75 -7.39 -6.08
CA ARG A 282 11.84 -7.80 -5.16
C ARG A 282 11.62 -7.29 -3.74
N GLU A 283 11.17 -6.05 -3.63
CA GLU A 283 10.93 -5.34 -2.36
C GLU A 283 9.50 -5.53 -1.85
N HIS A 284 8.69 -6.34 -2.53
CA HIS A 284 7.29 -6.52 -2.18
C HIS A 284 7.15 -7.17 -0.80
N ASP A 285 6.35 -6.57 0.08
CA ASP A 285 6.20 -7.00 1.48
C ASP A 285 5.88 -8.49 1.61
N PHE A 286 5.10 -9.03 0.69
CA PHE A 286 4.49 -10.34 0.82
C PHE A 286 4.62 -11.23 -0.42
N ALA A 287 5.42 -10.87 -1.43
CA ALA A 287 5.56 -11.70 -2.64
C ALA A 287 6.13 -13.09 -2.29
N GLY A 288 5.60 -14.13 -2.93
CA GLY A 288 6.05 -15.50 -2.74
C GLY A 288 7.47 -15.71 -3.25
N GLY A 289 8.16 -16.72 -2.70
CA GLY A 289 9.55 -17.04 -3.02
C GLY A 289 9.84 -17.15 -4.51
N ALA A 290 9.01 -17.90 -5.26
CA ALA A 290 9.21 -18.15 -6.69
C ALA A 290 9.14 -16.86 -7.54
N VAL A 291 8.15 -16.01 -7.28
CA VAL A 291 8.01 -14.73 -7.99
C VAL A 291 9.12 -13.76 -7.59
N ARG A 292 9.52 -13.77 -6.32
CA ARG A 292 10.65 -12.99 -5.83
C ARG A 292 11.94 -13.43 -6.49
N TYR A 293 12.19 -14.74 -6.58
CA TYR A 293 13.33 -15.34 -7.27
C TYR A 293 13.41 -14.87 -8.73
N ALA A 294 12.31 -14.99 -9.49
CA ALA A 294 12.23 -14.48 -10.86
C ALA A 294 12.56 -12.98 -10.97
N ALA A 295 12.16 -12.17 -9.99
CA ALA A 295 12.53 -10.75 -9.95
C ALA A 295 14.00 -10.51 -9.60
N PHE A 296 14.62 -11.35 -8.77
CA PHE A 296 16.05 -11.29 -8.43
C PHE A 296 16.97 -11.75 -9.57
N GLU A 297 16.53 -12.66 -10.43
CA GLU A 297 17.26 -13.06 -11.64
C GLU A 297 17.63 -11.84 -12.52
N THR A 298 16.77 -10.82 -12.59
CA THR A 298 17.03 -9.58 -13.36
C THR A 298 18.22 -8.74 -12.87
N VAL A 299 18.72 -9.01 -11.65
CA VAL A 299 19.87 -8.33 -11.03
C VAL A 299 20.99 -9.31 -10.65
N ARG A 300 20.94 -10.55 -11.15
CA ARG A 300 21.92 -11.60 -10.86
C ARG A 300 23.36 -11.16 -11.08
N ASP A 301 23.61 -10.53 -12.22
CA ASP A 301 24.94 -10.04 -12.61
C ASP A 301 25.25 -8.61 -12.11
N ARG A 302 24.45 -8.07 -11.18
CA ARG A 302 24.55 -6.68 -10.68
C ARG A 302 24.72 -6.65 -9.16
N PRO A 303 25.95 -6.82 -8.64
CA PRO A 303 26.19 -7.03 -7.21
C PRO A 303 25.72 -5.86 -6.32
N GLU A 304 25.81 -4.60 -6.77
CA GLU A 304 25.32 -3.46 -6.00
C GLU A 304 23.78 -3.40 -5.95
N ALA A 305 23.11 -3.74 -7.06
CA ALA A 305 21.66 -3.78 -7.13
C ALA A 305 21.10 -4.94 -6.29
N LEU A 306 21.77 -6.10 -6.33
CA LEU A 306 21.47 -7.26 -5.51
C LEU A 306 21.52 -6.91 -4.01
N ARG A 307 22.64 -6.35 -3.54
CA ARG A 307 22.81 -5.95 -2.14
C ARG A 307 21.76 -4.92 -1.69
N ARG A 308 21.43 -3.96 -2.55
CA ARG A 308 20.41 -2.95 -2.25
C ARG A 308 19.02 -3.59 -2.09
N SER A 309 18.61 -4.42 -3.03
CA SER A 309 17.31 -5.10 -2.97
C SER A 309 17.23 -6.11 -1.82
N LEU A 310 18.33 -6.81 -1.49
CA LEU A 310 18.38 -7.70 -0.32
C LEU A 310 18.30 -6.93 1.00
N ARG A 311 18.96 -5.77 1.11
CA ARG A 311 18.83 -4.93 2.31
C ARG A 311 17.39 -4.46 2.51
N ALA A 312 16.77 -3.92 1.46
CA ALA A 312 15.37 -3.52 1.50
C ALA A 312 14.46 -4.71 1.88
N LEU A 313 14.68 -5.89 1.29
CA LEU A 313 13.96 -7.11 1.64
C LEU A 313 14.05 -7.45 3.14
N LEU A 314 15.26 -7.40 3.69
CA LEU A 314 15.53 -7.72 5.10
C LEU A 314 14.94 -6.67 6.06
N ASP A 315 14.82 -5.42 5.63
CA ASP A 315 14.10 -4.38 6.38
C ASP A 315 12.59 -4.73 6.51
N HIS A 316 12.02 -5.46 5.55
CA HIS A 316 10.62 -5.93 5.57
C HIS A 316 10.44 -7.29 6.27
N GLY A 317 11.48 -8.13 6.32
CA GLY A 317 11.51 -9.33 7.14
C GLY A 317 12.48 -10.41 6.67
N GLU A 318 13.06 -11.14 7.63
CA GLU A 318 14.00 -12.23 7.38
C GLU A 318 13.31 -13.47 6.78
N LYS A 319 12.01 -13.66 7.02
CA LYS A 319 11.26 -14.79 6.44
C LYS A 319 11.21 -14.70 4.92
N GLN A 320 10.98 -13.51 4.36
CA GLN A 320 10.87 -13.30 2.92
C GLN A 320 12.20 -13.60 2.22
N PHE A 321 13.32 -13.42 2.91
CA PHE A 321 14.63 -13.86 2.44
C PHE A 321 14.76 -15.38 2.45
N LEU A 322 14.29 -16.08 3.50
CA LEU A 322 14.29 -17.54 3.53
C LEU A 322 13.37 -18.13 2.45
N ASP A 323 12.18 -17.58 2.27
CA ASP A 323 11.24 -17.98 1.21
C ASP A 323 11.88 -17.80 -0.20
N LEU A 324 12.73 -16.78 -0.38
CA LEU A 324 13.52 -16.59 -1.61
C LEU A 324 14.56 -17.71 -1.79
N LEU A 325 15.30 -18.09 -0.75
CA LEU A 325 16.28 -19.17 -0.82
C LEU A 325 15.64 -20.53 -1.10
N ASP A 326 14.48 -20.80 -0.52
CA ASP A 326 13.72 -22.04 -0.76
C ASP A 326 13.22 -22.13 -2.21
N ALA A 327 13.03 -20.99 -2.86
CA ALA A 327 12.60 -20.91 -4.25
C ALA A 327 13.74 -20.97 -5.28
N VAL A 328 15.00 -20.88 -4.84
CA VAL A 328 16.15 -21.10 -5.74
C VAL A 328 16.19 -22.59 -6.11
N PRO A 329 16.32 -22.92 -7.41
CA PRO A 329 16.46 -24.30 -7.86
C PRO A 329 17.63 -25.03 -7.18
N ASP A 330 17.43 -26.33 -6.90
CA ASP A 330 18.45 -27.17 -6.25
C ASP A 330 19.72 -27.36 -7.12
N ASP A 331 19.66 -27.09 -8.43
CA ASP A 331 20.81 -27.15 -9.32
C ASP A 331 21.61 -25.83 -9.37
N ASP A 332 21.24 -24.82 -8.58
CA ASP A 332 21.93 -23.53 -8.50
C ASP A 332 22.46 -23.17 -7.09
N PRO A 333 23.35 -24.01 -6.52
CA PRO A 333 23.95 -23.78 -5.20
C PRO A 333 24.75 -22.47 -5.12
N VAL A 334 25.35 -22.06 -6.24
CA VAL A 334 26.17 -20.84 -6.34
C VAL A 334 25.32 -19.61 -6.08
N TRP A 335 24.08 -19.59 -6.59
CA TRP A 335 23.17 -18.48 -6.35
C TRP A 335 22.68 -18.40 -4.92
N ILE A 336 22.32 -19.53 -4.30
CA ILE A 336 21.98 -19.60 -2.86
C ILE A 336 23.10 -18.98 -2.02
N HIS A 337 24.34 -19.41 -2.26
CA HIS A 337 25.50 -18.87 -1.56
C HIS A 337 25.69 -17.36 -1.81
N THR A 338 25.51 -16.91 -3.06
CA THR A 338 25.63 -15.49 -3.43
C THR A 338 24.61 -14.62 -2.68
N LEU A 339 23.37 -15.09 -2.54
CA LEU A 339 22.31 -14.42 -1.78
C LEU A 339 22.65 -14.33 -0.29
N ILE A 340 23.12 -15.43 0.32
CA ILE A 340 23.55 -15.47 1.73
C ILE A 340 24.70 -14.49 1.97
N LYS A 341 25.72 -14.54 1.12
CA LYS A 341 26.89 -13.66 1.21
C LYS A 341 26.52 -12.18 1.02
N ALA A 342 25.62 -11.89 0.08
CA ALA A 342 25.19 -10.51 -0.20
C ALA A 342 24.31 -9.94 0.92
N ALA A 343 23.54 -10.78 1.61
CA ALA A 343 22.79 -10.41 2.80
C ALA A 343 23.69 -10.11 4.00
N GLY A 344 24.75 -10.91 4.20
CA GLY A 344 25.82 -10.63 5.16
C GLY A 344 25.30 -10.38 6.59
N ASP A 345 25.74 -9.27 7.20
CA ASP A 345 25.42 -8.89 8.58
C ASP A 345 23.99 -8.39 8.80
N ALA A 346 23.22 -8.20 7.72
CA ALA A 346 21.80 -7.90 7.85
C ALA A 346 20.97 -9.12 8.27
N LEU A 347 21.52 -10.35 8.16
CA LEU A 347 20.86 -11.56 8.66
C LEU A 347 21.16 -11.80 10.13
N GLY A 348 20.12 -11.91 10.94
CA GLY A 348 20.20 -12.38 12.31
C GLY A 348 20.76 -13.81 12.40
N PRO A 349 21.28 -14.22 13.57
CA PRO A 349 21.93 -15.52 13.75
C PRO A 349 21.03 -16.72 13.41
N ALA A 350 19.74 -16.66 13.74
CA ALA A 350 18.81 -17.75 13.49
C ALA A 350 18.49 -17.94 11.99
N PRO A 351 18.06 -16.91 11.24
CA PRO A 351 17.88 -17.03 9.78
C PRO A 351 19.17 -17.34 9.04
N ARG A 352 20.32 -16.82 9.48
CA ARG A 352 21.62 -17.18 8.89
C ARG A 352 21.87 -18.70 8.98
N ARG A 353 21.57 -19.32 10.14
CA ARG A 353 21.66 -20.79 10.28
C ARG A 353 20.68 -21.53 9.38
N ALA A 354 19.45 -21.06 9.26
CA ALA A 354 18.45 -21.65 8.37
C ALA A 354 18.89 -21.58 6.89
N ALA A 355 19.45 -20.45 6.48
CA ALA A 355 19.98 -20.24 5.14
C ALA A 355 21.15 -21.19 4.82
N TYR A 356 22.08 -21.37 5.76
CA TYR A 356 23.16 -22.34 5.59
C TYR A 356 22.70 -23.79 5.62
N ALA A 357 21.65 -24.11 6.39
CA ALA A 357 21.03 -25.43 6.34
C ALA A 357 20.43 -25.71 4.95
N ARG A 358 19.72 -24.73 4.36
CA ARG A 358 19.24 -24.82 2.97
C ARG A 358 20.39 -25.00 1.98
N LEU A 359 21.48 -24.24 2.11
CA LEU A 359 22.68 -24.43 1.28
C LEU A 359 23.26 -25.85 1.44
N ALA A 360 23.31 -26.37 2.66
CA ALA A 360 23.85 -27.69 2.97
C ALA A 360 23.01 -28.84 2.41
N GLU A 361 21.69 -28.67 2.33
CA GLU A 361 20.80 -29.62 1.66
C GLU A 361 21.11 -29.73 0.17
N VAL A 362 21.68 -28.67 -0.43
CA VAL A 362 21.93 -28.57 -1.87
C VAL A 362 23.40 -28.85 -2.26
N CYS A 363 24.38 -28.50 -1.42
CA CYS A 363 25.80 -28.42 -1.80
C CYS A 363 26.74 -29.44 -1.12
N GLU A 364 26.19 -30.42 -0.41
CA GLU A 364 26.91 -31.24 0.58
C GLU A 364 27.46 -30.40 1.76
N ALA A 365 27.69 -31.07 2.88
CA ALA A 365 28.05 -30.43 4.15
C ALA A 365 29.39 -29.69 4.10
N GLU A 366 30.37 -30.26 3.39
CA GLU A 366 31.75 -29.79 3.34
C GLU A 366 31.91 -28.45 2.61
N ALA A 367 31.11 -28.22 1.56
CA ALA A 367 31.09 -26.96 0.84
C ALA A 367 30.60 -25.81 1.74
N VAL A 368 29.58 -26.06 2.56
CA VAL A 368 29.03 -25.06 3.48
C VAL A 368 30.01 -24.69 4.58
N TRP A 369 30.69 -25.68 5.16
CA TRP A 369 31.68 -25.43 6.21
C TRP A 369 32.86 -24.61 5.70
N THR A 370 33.34 -24.94 4.50
CA THR A 370 34.47 -24.25 3.88
C THR A 370 34.12 -22.78 3.59
N LEU A 371 32.89 -22.52 3.17
CA LEU A 371 32.39 -21.16 2.92
C LEU A 371 32.21 -20.36 4.22
N ASP A 372 31.60 -20.94 5.25
CA ASP A 372 31.40 -20.24 6.53
C ASP A 372 32.73 -19.98 7.23
N LEU A 373 33.68 -20.92 7.16
CA LEU A 373 35.05 -20.73 7.66
C LEU A 373 35.78 -19.59 6.92
N ALA A 374 35.65 -19.51 5.59
CA ALA A 374 36.26 -18.45 4.80
C ALA A 374 35.71 -17.06 5.14
N VAL A 375 34.45 -16.96 5.56
CA VAL A 375 33.81 -15.70 6.00
C VAL A 375 34.16 -15.38 7.45
N ALA A 376 34.07 -16.35 8.36
CA ALA A 376 34.35 -16.18 9.78
C ALA A 376 35.83 -15.92 10.06
N GLY A 377 36.72 -16.38 9.17
CA GLY A 377 38.17 -16.23 9.29
C GLY A 377 38.82 -17.16 10.32
N SER A 378 38.04 -17.79 11.20
CA SER A 378 38.49 -18.85 12.09
C SER A 378 37.33 -19.76 12.52
N LEU A 379 37.66 -20.97 13.00
CA LEU A 379 36.66 -21.90 13.54
C LEU A 379 35.96 -21.31 14.77
N GLU A 380 36.68 -20.63 15.66
CA GLU A 380 36.13 -20.07 16.91
C GLU A 380 35.07 -19.00 16.68
N ALA A 381 35.20 -18.26 15.58
CA ALA A 381 34.25 -17.22 15.15
C ALA A 381 33.00 -17.80 14.46
N MET A 382 33.02 -19.08 14.06
CA MET A 382 31.86 -19.75 13.48
C MET A 382 30.79 -20.03 14.54
N LEU A 383 29.54 -20.02 14.08
CA LEU A 383 28.38 -20.32 14.94
C LEU A 383 28.52 -21.71 15.60
N PRO A 384 28.23 -21.87 16.90
CA PRO A 384 28.40 -23.13 17.63
C PRO A 384 27.73 -24.33 16.98
N GLU A 385 26.55 -24.15 16.36
CA GLU A 385 25.81 -25.22 15.71
C GLU A 385 26.43 -25.64 14.38
N VAL A 386 27.05 -24.70 13.64
CA VAL A 386 27.81 -25.01 12.42
C VAL A 386 29.08 -25.79 12.79
N ARG A 387 29.78 -25.36 13.86
CA ARG A 387 30.92 -26.10 14.41
C ARG A 387 30.54 -27.50 14.87
N SER A 388 29.40 -27.67 15.55
CA SER A 388 28.92 -28.99 15.95
C SER A 388 28.64 -29.85 14.71
N SER A 389 27.99 -29.29 13.68
CA SER A 389 27.74 -29.99 12.43
C SER A 389 29.03 -30.46 11.75
N MET A 390 30.09 -29.65 11.77
CA MET A 390 31.43 -30.03 11.30
C MET A 390 32.03 -31.19 12.10
N ALA A 391 31.95 -31.12 13.43
CA ALA A 391 32.53 -32.14 14.31
C ALA A 391 31.89 -33.52 14.11
N ASP A 392 30.60 -33.57 13.81
CA ASP A 392 29.87 -34.81 13.54
C ASP A 392 29.86 -35.21 12.06
N ALA A 393 30.54 -34.44 11.20
CA ALA A 393 30.52 -34.57 9.75
C ALA A 393 29.10 -34.69 9.15
N SER A 394 28.13 -33.96 9.71
CA SER A 394 26.71 -34.12 9.35
C SER A 394 25.91 -32.82 9.48
N THR A 395 25.19 -32.48 8.42
CA THR A 395 24.22 -31.36 8.39
C THR A 395 22.92 -31.70 9.10
N ALA A 396 22.69 -32.99 9.42
CA ALA A 396 21.53 -33.43 10.17
C ALA A 396 21.47 -32.79 11.56
N ARG A 397 22.61 -32.54 12.22
CA ARG A 397 22.67 -31.82 13.50
C ARG A 397 22.28 -30.35 13.37
N LEU A 398 22.70 -29.68 12.30
CA LEU A 398 22.30 -28.31 12.02
C LEU A 398 20.78 -28.23 11.80
N ALA A 399 20.24 -29.13 10.99
CA ALA A 399 18.79 -29.24 10.77
C ALA A 399 18.04 -29.63 12.06
N GLN A 400 18.58 -30.53 12.88
CA GLN A 400 17.98 -30.92 14.16
C GLN A 400 17.95 -29.77 15.18
N ALA A 401 19.04 -28.99 15.26
CA ALA A 401 19.10 -27.80 16.11
C ALA A 401 18.05 -26.76 15.68
N LEU A 402 17.86 -26.56 14.38
CA LEU A 402 16.81 -25.71 13.83
C LEU A 402 15.41 -26.24 14.11
N ARG A 403 15.18 -27.56 14.07
CA ARG A 403 13.88 -28.16 14.44
C ARG A 403 13.58 -28.04 15.93
N ALA A 404 14.60 -28.14 16.79
CA ALA A 404 14.47 -28.01 18.24
C ALA A 404 14.17 -26.56 18.68
N ALA A 405 14.66 -25.58 17.91
CA ALA A 405 14.39 -24.16 18.11
C ALA A 405 13.95 -23.53 16.78
N PRO A 406 12.70 -23.78 16.32
CA PRO A 406 12.24 -23.33 15.01
C PRO A 406 12.37 -21.81 14.89
N PHE A 407 12.78 -21.36 13.70
CA PHE A 407 12.79 -19.94 13.38
C PHE A 407 11.42 -19.33 13.69
N GLN A 408 11.41 -18.37 14.62
CA GLN A 408 10.22 -17.62 14.96
C GLN A 408 10.17 -16.37 14.09
N ASP A 409 9.41 -16.46 13.00
CA ASP A 409 9.07 -15.27 12.23
C ASP A 409 8.26 -14.32 13.12
N ARG A 410 8.88 -13.21 13.54
CA ARG A 410 8.23 -12.18 14.37
C ARG A 410 7.02 -11.56 13.68
N LEU A 411 6.95 -11.64 12.34
CA LEU A 411 5.87 -11.13 11.51
C LEU A 411 4.90 -12.24 11.06
N ARG A 412 4.97 -13.45 11.62
CA ARG A 412 4.18 -14.62 11.16
C ARG A 412 2.69 -14.35 11.05
N ALA A 413 2.10 -13.65 12.02
CA ALA A 413 0.67 -13.33 12.01
C ALA A 413 0.31 -12.34 10.89
N VAL A 414 1.16 -11.33 10.66
CA VAL A 414 1.00 -10.34 9.59
C VAL A 414 1.14 -11.01 8.23
N ASN A 415 2.18 -11.82 8.04
CA ASN A 415 2.44 -12.59 6.82
C ASN A 415 1.31 -13.59 6.53
N GLY A 416 0.78 -14.28 7.56
CA GLY A 416 -0.35 -15.19 7.42
C GLY A 416 -1.63 -14.48 6.99
N ALA A 417 -1.98 -13.37 7.64
CA ALA A 417 -3.14 -12.57 7.27
C ALA A 417 -3.00 -11.95 5.87
N ALA A 418 -1.81 -11.46 5.52
CA ALA A 418 -1.51 -10.93 4.19
C ALA A 418 -1.62 -12.02 3.11
N ALA A 419 -1.10 -13.23 3.36
CA ALA A 419 -1.24 -14.36 2.43
C ALA A 419 -2.70 -14.76 2.19
N GLU A 420 -3.54 -14.76 3.24
CA GLU A 420 -5.00 -14.93 3.08
C GLU A 420 -5.64 -13.81 2.26
N LEU A 421 -5.08 -12.60 2.36
CA LEU A 421 -5.47 -11.40 1.62
C LEU A 421 -4.74 -11.24 0.26
N ARG A 422 -3.98 -12.23 -0.22
CA ARG A 422 -3.33 -12.22 -1.55
C ARG A 422 -3.89 -13.24 -2.52
N ARG A 423 -4.80 -14.11 -2.08
CA ARG A 423 -5.31 -15.21 -2.93
C ARG A 423 -5.96 -14.64 -4.20
N GLU A 424 -5.74 -15.31 -5.33
CA GLU A 424 -6.31 -14.96 -6.65
C GLU A 424 -7.82 -14.74 -6.60
N GLU A 425 -8.51 -15.47 -5.72
CA GLU A 425 -9.93 -15.25 -5.41
C GLU A 425 -10.29 -13.80 -5.10
N LEU A 426 -9.37 -12.94 -4.65
CA LEU A 426 -9.67 -11.52 -4.41
C LEU A 426 -9.88 -10.71 -5.67
N LEU A 427 -9.28 -11.11 -6.79
CA LEU A 427 -9.50 -10.48 -8.10
C LEU A 427 -10.90 -10.79 -8.62
N ASP A 428 -11.34 -12.02 -8.34
CA ASP A 428 -12.52 -12.65 -8.92
C ASP A 428 -13.72 -12.64 -8.03
N ARG A 429 -13.53 -12.36 -6.73
CA ARG A 429 -14.61 -12.23 -5.77
C ARG A 429 -15.45 -11.04 -6.22
N PRO A 430 -16.68 -11.25 -6.72
CA PRO A 430 -17.71 -10.35 -6.28
C PRO A 430 -17.67 -10.45 -4.75
N LEU A 431 -17.64 -9.30 -4.09
CA LEU A 431 -17.34 -9.15 -2.68
C LEU A 431 -18.08 -10.23 -1.86
N PRO A 432 -17.45 -10.83 -0.83
CA PRO A 432 -17.72 -12.18 -0.28
C PRO A 432 -19.16 -12.68 0.01
N TRP A 433 -20.21 -11.92 -0.28
CA TRP A 433 -21.65 -12.18 -0.11
C TRP A 433 -22.40 -12.21 -1.44
N LEU A 434 -21.68 -12.28 -2.55
CA LEU A 434 -22.22 -12.54 -3.88
C LEU A 434 -22.07 -14.01 -4.30
N ARG A 435 -22.01 -14.92 -3.31
CA ARG A 435 -22.08 -16.38 -3.52
C ARG A 435 -23.40 -16.93 -3.04
#